data_AF-A0A7Z9FZ92-F1
#
_entry.id   AF-A0A7Z9FZ92-F1
#
_cell.length_a   1.000
_cell.length_b   1.000
_cell.length_c   1.000
_cell.angle_alpha   90.00
_cell.angle_beta   90.00
_cell.angle_gamma   90.00
#
_symmetry.space_group_name_H-M   'P 1'
#
loop_
_entity.id
_entity.type
_entity.pdbx_description
1 polymer ?
#
loop_
_entity_poly.entity_id
_entity_poly.type
_entity_poly.pdbx_seq_one_letter_code
_entity_poly.pdbx_strand_id
1 'polypeptide(L)'
;MRNWNLISSAEDRIPFVLTANKDSSSENSSGLFYPVIDLSEDAIVVLKELIGQVKVLDAELDQLALDVPMIYAGQFNQPEELTHWLYRGDPFQKRDVVKPSGISSFKGNLNLDNETLESQRRLKLAQWISDPKNPLTARVMVNRIWHYHFGEGIVNSPSDFGVNGGAPSHLQLLDWLASEFKDSGWSIKSIQRLIVLSSTYLQSSQPNTKGLELDVDCRLLWRFPPRRLAAEAIRDSILQVSGAIDLTMGGVGYEVFEPNTNYVRVYNPKKEFGPTEWRRMVYQRKIRMEGDATFEAFDCPDGGQVCPKRTRSITALQALNLLNSHFMVQQADLFSQRLLQETNQNTSAQVRLGFQLAYGRKPDRQELQRSIALVESHGLPIFCRAIFNTNEFMFIN
;
A
#
# COMPACT_ATOMS: atom_id res chain seq x y z
N MET A 1 -33.79 -5.61 58.95
CA MET A 1 -33.20 -4.28 58.69
C MET A 1 -31.69 -4.43 58.73
N ARG A 2 -30.97 -4.10 57.66
CA ARG A 2 -29.50 -4.24 57.62
C ARG A 2 -28.87 -3.00 58.26
N ASN A 3 -28.16 -3.17 59.36
CA ASN A 3 -27.35 -2.12 59.99
C ASN A 3 -26.15 -1.84 59.10
N TRP A 4 -26.09 -0.65 58.52
CA TRP A 4 -24.92 -0.17 57.82
C TRP A 4 -24.06 0.63 58.78
N ASN A 5 -22.77 0.32 58.81
CA ASN A 5 -21.77 1.08 59.55
C ASN A 5 -21.07 2.02 58.57
N LEU A 6 -21.10 3.32 58.83
CA LEU A 6 -20.46 4.33 57.96
C LEU A 6 -18.96 4.29 58.23
N ILE A 7 -18.18 3.83 57.24
CA ILE A 7 -16.73 3.69 57.36
C ILE A 7 -15.99 4.96 56.87
N SER A 8 -16.61 5.74 55.97
CA SER A 8 -16.08 7.04 55.52
C SER A 8 -17.19 7.92 54.92
N SER A 9 -17.06 9.23 55.06
CA SER A 9 -17.96 10.26 54.56
C SER A 9 -17.21 11.33 53.75
N ALA A 10 -17.95 12.21 53.06
CA ALA A 10 -17.37 13.36 52.38
C ALA A 10 -16.67 14.35 53.34
N GLU A 11 -16.93 14.26 54.65
CA GLU A 11 -16.30 15.04 55.71
C GLU A 11 -14.86 14.60 55.99
N ASP A 12 -14.47 13.37 55.61
CA ASP A 12 -13.08 12.88 55.73
C ASP A 12 -12.15 13.49 54.68
N ARG A 13 -12.69 14.28 53.74
CA ARG A 13 -11.91 14.91 52.68
C ARG A 13 -11.19 16.14 53.21
N ILE A 14 -9.86 16.07 53.28
CA ILE A 14 -9.02 17.23 53.58
C ILE A 14 -9.12 18.23 52.40
N PRO A 15 -9.29 19.55 52.66
CA PRO A 15 -9.38 20.56 51.61
C PRO A 15 -8.15 20.60 50.71
N PHE A 16 -8.36 20.74 49.40
CA PHE A 16 -7.30 20.99 48.43
C PHE A 16 -6.71 22.40 48.66
N VAL A 17 -5.47 22.48 49.14
CA VAL A 17 -4.79 23.77 49.41
C VAL A 17 -3.97 24.20 48.18
N LEU A 18 -4.34 25.32 47.58
CA LEU A 18 -3.78 25.92 46.35
C LEU A 18 -2.53 26.79 46.58
N THR A 19 -1.80 26.61 47.68
CA THR A 19 -0.53 27.31 47.89
C THR A 19 0.60 26.50 47.27
N ALA A 20 1.05 26.97 46.10
CA ALA A 20 2.29 26.56 45.48
C ALA A 20 3.48 26.77 46.43
N ASN A 21 3.85 25.73 47.18
CA ASN A 21 5.22 25.52 47.59
C ASN A 21 5.83 24.50 46.63
N LYS A 22 6.97 24.88 46.05
CA LYS A 22 7.74 24.17 45.03
C LYS A 22 8.40 22.86 45.51
N ASP A 23 7.90 22.28 46.59
CA ASP A 23 8.37 21.01 47.17
C ASP A 23 7.16 20.09 47.39
N SER A 24 6.58 19.56 46.31
CA SER A 24 5.65 18.43 46.42
C SER A 24 6.39 17.10 46.52
N SER A 25 7.47 17.08 47.29
CA SER A 25 8.02 15.91 47.95
C SER A 25 7.71 16.06 49.44
N SER A 26 6.42 16.15 49.78
CA SER A 26 5.99 15.84 51.14
C SER A 26 6.10 14.33 51.30
N GLU A 27 7.33 13.89 51.57
CA GLU A 27 7.58 12.62 52.23
C GLU A 27 6.64 12.59 53.43
N ASN A 28 5.63 11.72 53.37
CA ASN A 28 5.10 11.14 54.59
C ASN A 28 6.30 10.61 55.41
N SER A 29 6.21 10.47 56.73
CA SER A 29 7.32 9.98 57.57
C SER A 29 7.90 8.62 57.11
N SER A 30 7.21 7.94 56.20
CA SER A 30 7.61 6.76 55.45
C SER A 30 8.40 7.00 54.14
N GLY A 31 8.58 8.21 53.61
CA GLY A 31 9.35 8.46 52.37
C GLY A 31 8.74 7.86 51.10
N LEU A 32 7.41 7.71 51.03
CA LEU A 32 6.67 7.04 49.94
C LEU A 32 5.63 8.00 49.33
N PHE A 33 5.36 7.86 48.03
CA PHE A 33 4.42 8.74 47.32
C PHE A 33 2.93 8.54 47.72
N TYR A 34 2.58 7.41 48.34
CA TYR A 34 1.21 7.07 48.75
C TYR A 34 1.02 7.23 50.27
N PRO A 35 -0.12 7.76 50.75
CA PRO A 35 -0.38 7.87 52.19
C PRO A 35 -0.46 6.48 52.82
N VAL A 36 0.43 6.22 53.78
CA VAL A 36 0.44 4.99 54.57
C VAL A 36 -0.23 5.29 55.91
N ILE A 37 -1.39 4.69 56.15
CA ILE A 37 -2.15 4.83 57.40
C ILE A 37 -2.24 3.43 58.03
N ASP A 38 -2.02 3.31 59.33
CA ASP A 38 -2.15 2.06 60.12
C ASP A 38 -1.19 0.90 59.77
N LEU A 39 0.01 1.18 59.26
CA LEU A 39 1.08 0.17 59.09
C LEU A 39 2.10 0.24 60.22
N SER A 40 2.55 -0.92 60.71
CA SER A 40 3.68 -1.02 61.64
C SER A 40 4.99 -0.63 60.96
N GLU A 41 6.00 -0.23 61.75
CA GLU A 41 7.33 0.13 61.23
C GLU A 41 7.95 -0.98 60.37
N ASP A 42 7.82 -2.24 60.79
CA ASP A 42 8.28 -3.41 60.03
C ASP A 42 7.57 -3.53 58.67
N ALA A 43 6.26 -3.26 58.62
CA ALA A 43 5.49 -3.31 57.38
C ALA A 43 5.86 -2.15 56.43
N ILE A 44 6.25 -0.99 56.96
CA ILE A 44 6.76 0.14 56.17
C ILE A 44 8.10 -0.21 55.51
N VAL A 45 8.98 -0.94 56.21
CA VAL A 45 10.26 -1.42 55.64
C VAL A 45 10.01 -2.38 54.48
N VAL A 46 9.13 -3.36 54.66
CA VAL A 46 8.77 -4.31 53.59
C VAL A 46 8.12 -3.60 52.41
N LEU A 47 7.25 -2.62 52.66
CA LEU A 47 6.61 -1.84 51.60
C LEU A 47 7.63 -1.05 50.76
N LYS A 48 8.64 -0.43 51.40
CA LYS A 48 9.74 0.25 50.70
C LYS A 48 10.52 -0.71 49.81
N GLU A 49 10.81 -1.91 50.32
CA GLU A 49 11.52 -2.95 49.57
C GLU A 49 10.71 -3.38 48.33
N LEU A 50 9.41 -3.67 48.50
CA LEU A 50 8.53 -4.06 47.40
C LEU A 50 8.39 -2.95 46.35
N ILE A 51 8.30 -1.68 46.75
CA ILE A 51 8.26 -0.55 45.82
C ILE A 51 9.59 -0.42 45.06
N GLY A 52 10.72 -0.67 45.73
CA GLY A 52 12.03 -0.77 45.08
C GLY A 52 12.06 -1.89 44.04
N GLN A 53 11.53 -3.06 44.37
CA GLN A 53 11.43 -4.20 43.45
C GLN A 53 10.52 -3.88 42.25
N VAL A 54 9.37 -3.25 42.46
CA VAL A 54 8.47 -2.81 41.37
C VAL A 54 9.19 -1.87 40.41
N LYS A 55 9.93 -0.87 40.92
CA LYS A 55 10.71 0.05 40.07
C LYS A 55 11.78 -0.66 39.25
N VAL A 56 12.46 -1.64 39.83
CA VAL A 56 13.46 -2.46 39.12
C VAL A 56 12.78 -3.30 38.04
N LEU A 57 11.67 -3.97 38.36
CA LEU A 57 10.92 -4.79 37.42
C LEU A 57 10.30 -3.97 36.28
N ASP A 58 9.81 -2.76 36.56
CA ASP A 58 9.30 -1.83 35.55
C ASP A 58 10.43 -1.38 34.60
N ALA A 59 11.62 -1.08 35.15
CA ALA A 59 12.79 -0.74 34.33
C ALA A 59 13.27 -1.93 33.47
N GLU A 60 13.25 -3.15 34.02
CA GLU A 60 13.53 -4.37 33.26
C GLU A 60 12.48 -4.62 32.16
N LEU A 61 11.19 -4.40 32.44
CA LEU A 61 10.12 -4.49 31.45
C LEU A 61 10.28 -3.47 30.33
N ASP A 62 10.59 -2.21 30.65
CA ASP A 62 10.87 -1.16 29.66
C ASP A 62 12.07 -1.53 28.79
N GLN A 63 13.13 -2.08 29.39
CA GLN A 63 14.32 -2.54 28.67
C GLN A 63 14.01 -3.71 27.75
N LEU A 64 13.23 -4.69 28.21
CA LEU A 64 12.80 -5.83 27.39
C LEU A 64 11.83 -5.40 26.28
N ALA A 65 10.98 -4.39 26.52
CA ALA A 65 10.03 -3.87 25.53
C ALA A 65 10.71 -3.12 24.38
N LEU A 66 11.92 -2.58 24.58
CA LEU A 66 12.71 -1.93 23.52
C LEU A 66 13.17 -2.93 22.44
N ASP A 67 13.44 -4.18 22.83
CA ASP A 67 13.97 -5.23 21.93
C ASP A 67 12.90 -6.12 21.31
N VAL A 68 11.66 -6.08 21.82
CA VAL A 68 10.55 -6.85 21.25
C VAL A 68 9.86 -6.01 20.17
N PRO A 69 9.88 -6.43 18.89
CA PRO A 69 9.14 -5.72 17.87
C PRO A 69 7.65 -5.76 18.22
N MET A 70 7.04 -4.57 18.39
CA MET A 70 5.61 -4.45 18.60
C MET A 70 4.88 -5.10 17.41
N ILE A 71 4.19 -6.20 17.67
CA ILE A 71 3.35 -6.87 16.67
C ILE A 71 1.90 -6.49 16.90
N TYR A 72 1.25 -5.95 15.87
CA TYR A 72 -0.19 -5.80 15.86
C TYR A 72 -0.81 -7.15 15.50
N ALA A 73 -1.21 -7.92 16.51
CA ALA A 73 -1.96 -9.15 16.33
C ALA A 73 -3.46 -8.87 16.59
N GLY A 74 -4.31 -9.31 15.67
CA GLY A 74 -5.76 -9.33 15.89
C GLY A 74 -6.16 -10.57 16.68
N GLN A 75 -7.05 -10.41 17.65
CA GLN A 75 -7.71 -11.55 18.30
C GLN A 75 -9.05 -11.82 17.60
N PHE A 76 -9.27 -13.05 17.14
CA PHE A 76 -10.55 -13.45 16.57
C PHE A 76 -11.53 -13.75 17.70
N ASN A 77 -12.58 -12.94 17.81
CA ASN A 77 -13.64 -13.12 18.80
C ASN A 77 -14.95 -13.50 18.11
N GLN A 78 -15.76 -14.31 18.79
CA GLN A 78 -17.13 -14.54 18.34
C GLN A 78 -17.93 -13.24 18.49
N PRO A 79 -18.69 -12.82 17.47
CA PRO A 79 -19.59 -11.68 17.61
C PRO A 79 -20.58 -11.93 18.74
N GLU A 80 -20.63 -11.04 19.74
CA GLU A 80 -21.56 -11.13 20.85
C GLU A 80 -23.00 -10.86 20.42
N GLU A 81 -23.18 -9.98 19.43
CA GLU A 81 -24.50 -9.67 18.87
C GLU A 81 -24.79 -10.46 17.59
N LEU A 82 -26.02 -10.93 17.47
CA LEU A 82 -26.53 -11.52 16.24
C LEU A 82 -26.75 -10.44 15.17
N THR A 83 -26.67 -10.85 13.90
CA THR A 83 -26.93 -9.95 12.78
C THR A 83 -28.43 -9.78 12.57
N HIS A 84 -28.90 -8.53 12.47
CA HIS A 84 -30.30 -8.20 12.25
C HIS A 84 -30.51 -7.56 10.88
N TRP A 85 -31.71 -7.75 10.32
CA TRP A 85 -32.17 -6.91 9.22
C TRP A 85 -32.47 -5.51 9.75
N LEU A 86 -31.97 -4.48 9.07
CA LEU A 86 -32.15 -3.09 9.48
C LEU A 86 -33.28 -2.44 8.67
N TYR A 87 -34.20 -1.74 9.33
CA TYR A 87 -35.24 -1.01 8.60
C TYR A 87 -34.63 0.12 7.78
N ARG A 88 -34.68 -0.01 6.45
CA ARG A 88 -34.10 0.97 5.52
C ARG A 88 -32.61 1.28 5.78
N GLY A 89 -31.89 0.34 6.39
CA GLY A 89 -30.46 0.50 6.73
C GLY A 89 -30.16 1.31 8.00
N ASP A 90 -31.17 1.72 8.78
CA ASP A 90 -30.97 2.40 10.05
C ASP A 90 -30.43 1.43 11.12
N PRO A 91 -29.19 1.60 11.64
CA PRO A 91 -28.60 0.71 12.63
C PRO A 91 -29.33 0.68 13.97
N PHE A 92 -30.15 1.70 14.28
CA PHE A 92 -30.95 1.75 15.50
C PHE A 92 -32.32 1.06 15.36
N GLN A 93 -32.71 0.67 14.15
CA GLN A 93 -33.99 0.01 13.87
C GLN A 93 -33.79 -1.44 13.45
N LYS A 94 -33.32 -2.25 14.40
CA LYS A 94 -33.14 -3.70 14.26
C LYS A 94 -34.51 -4.39 14.08
N ARG A 95 -34.61 -5.29 13.10
CA ARG A 95 -35.76 -6.18 12.86
C ARG A 95 -35.34 -7.63 13.12
N ASP A 96 -35.86 -8.55 12.33
CA ASP A 96 -35.63 -9.98 12.44
C ASP A 96 -34.14 -10.32 12.36
N VAL A 97 -33.75 -11.34 13.13
CA VAL A 97 -32.42 -11.91 13.10
C VAL A 97 -32.20 -12.65 11.79
N VAL A 98 -31.05 -12.44 11.17
CA VAL A 98 -30.67 -13.07 9.90
C VAL A 98 -29.66 -14.17 10.18
N LYS A 99 -29.93 -15.37 9.66
CA LYS A 99 -28.96 -16.48 9.74
C LYS A 99 -27.80 -16.25 8.77
N PRO A 100 -26.56 -16.59 9.14
CA PRO A 100 -25.46 -16.62 8.19
C PRO A 100 -25.76 -17.63 7.08
N SER A 101 -25.59 -17.21 5.82
CA SER A 101 -25.71 -18.09 4.65
C SER A 101 -25.07 -17.40 3.44
N GLY A 102 -24.91 -18.12 2.33
CA GLY A 102 -24.61 -17.54 1.03
C GLY A 102 -25.87 -16.99 0.35
N ILE A 103 -25.67 -16.42 -0.84
CA ILE A 103 -26.75 -15.78 -1.61
C ILE A 103 -27.68 -16.87 -2.18
N SER A 104 -28.95 -16.83 -1.80
CA SER A 104 -29.96 -17.82 -2.16
C SER A 104 -30.16 -17.96 -3.68
N SER A 105 -30.12 -16.85 -4.43
CA SER A 105 -30.21 -16.84 -5.90
C SER A 105 -29.10 -17.64 -6.59
N PHE A 106 -27.96 -17.84 -5.92
CA PHE A 106 -26.85 -18.66 -6.40
C PHE A 106 -26.80 -20.04 -5.74
N LYS A 107 -27.92 -20.50 -5.16
CA LYS A 107 -28.03 -21.75 -4.39
C LYS A 107 -27.02 -21.84 -3.25
N GLY A 108 -26.61 -20.70 -2.68
CA GLY A 108 -25.62 -20.60 -1.61
C GLY A 108 -26.15 -20.97 -0.23
N ASN A 109 -26.83 -22.10 -0.08
CA ASN A 109 -27.20 -22.58 1.25
C ASN A 109 -25.97 -23.22 1.92
N LEU A 110 -25.40 -22.52 2.91
CA LEU A 110 -24.21 -22.98 3.63
C LEU A 110 -24.54 -23.90 4.81
N ASN A 111 -25.83 -24.12 5.10
CA ASN A 111 -26.32 -24.88 6.26
C ASN A 111 -25.69 -24.41 7.58
N LEU A 112 -25.65 -23.09 7.77
CA LEU A 112 -25.13 -22.45 8.98
C LEU A 112 -26.29 -21.95 9.85
N ASP A 113 -26.01 -21.82 11.14
CA ASP A 113 -26.91 -21.19 12.12
C ASP A 113 -26.19 -20.08 12.90
N ASN A 114 -26.94 -19.44 13.81
CA ASN A 114 -26.44 -18.33 14.63
C ASN A 114 -25.50 -18.78 15.76
N GLU A 115 -25.46 -20.08 16.06
CA GLU A 115 -24.57 -20.66 17.08
C GLU A 115 -23.24 -21.13 16.46
N THR A 116 -23.21 -21.31 15.13
CA THR A 116 -22.02 -21.76 14.41
C THR A 116 -20.88 -20.77 14.64
N LEU A 117 -19.72 -21.26 15.02
CA LEU A 117 -18.54 -20.43 15.25
C LEU A 117 -18.17 -19.64 14.00
N GLU A 118 -17.81 -18.37 14.17
CA GLU A 118 -17.42 -17.44 13.10
C GLU A 118 -16.34 -18.02 12.17
N SER A 119 -15.33 -18.70 12.72
CA SER A 119 -14.28 -19.37 11.95
C SER A 119 -14.84 -20.44 11.00
N GLN A 120 -15.84 -21.20 11.44
CA GLN A 120 -16.52 -22.20 10.61
C GLN A 120 -17.40 -21.54 9.55
N ARG A 121 -18.05 -20.40 9.86
CA ARG A 121 -18.81 -19.61 8.87
C ARG A 121 -17.90 -19.14 7.73
N ARG A 122 -16.73 -18.57 8.06
CA ARG A 122 -15.72 -18.15 7.07
C ARG A 122 -15.22 -19.31 6.23
N LEU A 123 -14.95 -20.46 6.87
CA LEU A 123 -14.50 -21.67 6.16
C LEU A 123 -15.56 -22.16 5.17
N LYS A 124 -16.84 -22.24 5.58
CA LYS A 124 -17.93 -22.65 4.69
C LYS A 124 -18.13 -21.70 3.53
N LEU A 125 -18.03 -20.38 3.77
CA LEU A 125 -18.06 -19.38 2.72
C LEU A 125 -16.89 -19.56 1.73
N ALA A 126 -15.67 -19.78 2.23
CA ALA A 126 -14.49 -20.00 1.40
C ALA A 126 -14.65 -21.26 0.53
N GLN A 127 -15.12 -22.37 1.11
CA GLN A 127 -15.39 -23.62 0.38
C GLN A 127 -16.45 -23.45 -0.71
N TRP A 128 -17.50 -22.64 -0.46
CA TRP A 128 -18.52 -22.36 -1.46
C TRP A 128 -17.99 -21.48 -2.61
N ILE A 129 -17.15 -20.48 -2.30
CA ILE A 129 -16.51 -19.64 -3.31
C ILE A 129 -15.55 -20.47 -4.18
N SER A 130 -14.75 -21.35 -3.58
CA SER A 130 -13.77 -22.18 -4.30
C SER A 130 -14.32 -23.53 -4.81
N ASP A 131 -15.62 -23.79 -4.67
CA ASP A 131 -16.24 -25.05 -5.08
C ASP A 131 -15.96 -25.31 -6.59
N PRO A 132 -15.52 -26.52 -6.99
CA PRO A 132 -15.28 -26.85 -8.39
C PRO A 132 -16.48 -26.62 -9.33
N LYS A 133 -17.71 -26.65 -8.78
CA LYS A 133 -18.96 -26.35 -9.51
C LYS A 133 -19.18 -24.85 -9.71
N ASN A 134 -18.41 -23.99 -9.05
CA ASN A 134 -18.43 -22.54 -9.26
C ASN A 134 -17.35 -22.14 -10.29
N PRO A 135 -17.72 -21.86 -11.56
CA PRO A 135 -16.74 -21.49 -12.58
C PRO A 135 -16.20 -20.06 -12.43
N LEU A 136 -16.89 -19.20 -11.67
CA LEU A 136 -16.59 -17.77 -11.63
C LEU A 136 -15.24 -17.47 -10.96
N THR A 137 -14.93 -18.15 -9.86
CA THR A 137 -13.73 -17.87 -9.06
C THR A 137 -12.46 -18.06 -9.89
N ALA A 138 -12.37 -19.17 -10.62
CA ALA A 138 -11.23 -19.42 -11.51
C ALA A 138 -11.18 -18.41 -12.66
N ARG A 139 -12.30 -18.15 -13.34
CA ARG A 139 -12.39 -17.18 -14.45
C ARG A 139 -11.98 -15.77 -14.04
N VAL A 140 -12.48 -15.29 -12.90
CA VAL A 140 -12.14 -13.96 -12.36
C VAL A 140 -10.65 -13.89 -12.05
N MET A 141 -10.08 -14.92 -11.42
CA MET A 141 -8.67 -14.90 -11.04
C MET A 141 -7.75 -14.95 -12.26
N VAL A 142 -7.98 -15.84 -13.22
CA VAL A 142 -7.14 -15.91 -14.42
C VAL A 142 -7.27 -14.65 -15.29
N ASN A 143 -8.45 -14.03 -15.34
CA ASN A 143 -8.62 -12.74 -16.01
C ASN A 143 -7.82 -11.63 -15.32
N ARG A 144 -7.73 -11.62 -13.99
CA ARG A 144 -6.88 -10.68 -13.25
C ARG A 144 -5.40 -10.91 -13.54
N ILE A 145 -4.94 -12.17 -13.54
CA ILE A 145 -3.56 -12.50 -13.88
C ILE A 145 -3.25 -12.04 -15.31
N TRP A 146 -4.13 -12.35 -16.27
CA TRP A 146 -4.03 -11.88 -17.65
C TRP A 146 -3.95 -10.36 -17.75
N HIS A 147 -4.87 -9.66 -17.09
CA HIS A 147 -4.92 -8.19 -17.05
C HIS A 147 -3.60 -7.57 -16.57
N TYR A 148 -2.93 -8.12 -15.56
CA TYR A 148 -1.66 -7.58 -15.09
C TYR A 148 -0.50 -7.78 -16.08
N HIS A 149 -0.56 -8.83 -16.90
CA HIS A 149 0.44 -9.08 -17.94
C HIS A 149 0.21 -8.23 -19.20
N PHE A 150 -1.03 -8.15 -19.68
CA PHE A 150 -1.37 -7.47 -20.95
C PHE A 150 -1.91 -6.05 -20.78
N GLY A 151 -2.16 -5.59 -19.54
CA GLY A 151 -2.76 -4.28 -19.25
C GLY A 151 -4.28 -4.23 -19.40
N GLU A 152 -4.88 -5.20 -20.10
CA GLU A 152 -6.32 -5.37 -20.27
C GLU A 152 -6.70 -6.82 -20.00
N GLY A 153 -7.82 -7.06 -19.31
CA GLY A 153 -8.35 -8.41 -19.13
C GLY A 153 -9.00 -8.96 -20.41
N ILE A 154 -9.12 -10.28 -20.51
CA ILE A 154 -9.97 -10.93 -21.52
C ILE A 154 -11.40 -10.39 -21.40
N VAL A 155 -11.87 -10.29 -20.15
CA VAL A 155 -13.01 -9.46 -19.75
C VAL A 155 -12.45 -8.12 -19.24
N ASN A 156 -12.85 -7.02 -19.89
CA ASN A 156 -12.34 -5.66 -19.60
C ASN A 156 -12.84 -5.09 -18.26
N SER A 157 -13.86 -5.71 -17.66
CA SER A 157 -14.40 -5.42 -16.33
C SER A 157 -13.91 -6.46 -15.30
N PRO A 158 -12.70 -6.31 -14.72
CA PRO A 158 -12.09 -7.35 -13.88
C PRO A 158 -12.84 -7.68 -12.56
N SER A 159 -13.82 -6.85 -12.17
CA SER A 159 -14.68 -7.09 -11.01
C SER A 159 -16.16 -7.29 -11.36
N ASP A 160 -16.53 -7.28 -12.65
CA ASP A 160 -17.91 -7.52 -13.08
C ASP A 160 -17.93 -8.51 -14.25
N PHE A 161 -18.33 -9.75 -13.95
CA PHE A 161 -18.52 -10.85 -14.90
C PHE A 161 -20.03 -11.11 -15.15
N GLY A 162 -20.89 -10.23 -14.64
CA GLY A 162 -22.34 -10.30 -14.81
C GLY A 162 -22.79 -9.64 -16.11
N VAL A 163 -24.10 -9.37 -16.19
CA VAL A 163 -24.75 -8.77 -17.38
C VAL A 163 -24.27 -7.34 -17.65
N ASN A 164 -23.83 -6.62 -16.61
CA ASN A 164 -23.28 -5.27 -16.72
C ASN A 164 -21.77 -5.27 -17.04
N GLY A 165 -21.12 -6.44 -16.98
CA GLY A 165 -19.73 -6.64 -17.37
C GLY A 165 -19.55 -6.69 -18.89
N GLY A 166 -18.33 -6.46 -19.35
CA GLY A 166 -18.01 -6.59 -20.77
C GLY A 166 -17.92 -8.05 -21.21
N ALA A 167 -18.28 -8.31 -22.46
CA ALA A 167 -18.10 -9.64 -23.04
C ALA A 167 -16.60 -10.00 -23.15
N PRO A 168 -16.22 -11.27 -22.90
CA PRO A 168 -14.84 -11.71 -23.07
C PRO A 168 -14.41 -11.58 -24.53
N SER A 169 -13.22 -11.04 -24.79
CA SER A 169 -12.65 -11.02 -26.15
C SER A 169 -12.41 -12.42 -26.69
N HIS A 170 -12.02 -13.36 -25.82
CA HIS A 170 -11.71 -14.75 -26.17
C HIS A 170 -12.28 -15.71 -25.12
N LEU A 171 -13.57 -16.06 -25.24
CA LEU A 171 -14.26 -16.91 -24.24
C LEU A 171 -13.58 -18.28 -24.05
N GLN A 172 -13.20 -18.94 -25.15
CA GLN A 172 -12.57 -20.26 -25.09
C GLN A 172 -11.22 -20.22 -24.37
N LEU A 173 -10.44 -19.16 -24.58
CA LEU A 173 -9.16 -18.96 -23.88
C LEU A 173 -9.37 -18.75 -22.38
N LEU A 174 -10.36 -17.93 -22.00
CA LEU A 174 -10.71 -17.69 -20.60
C LEU A 174 -11.12 -19.00 -19.91
N ASP A 175 -11.93 -19.81 -20.57
CA ASP A 175 -12.39 -21.10 -20.04
C ASP A 175 -11.27 -22.11 -19.91
N TRP A 176 -10.40 -22.17 -20.91
CA TRP A 176 -9.22 -23.05 -20.87
C TRP A 176 -8.27 -22.66 -19.73
N LEU A 177 -7.90 -21.37 -19.62
CA LEU A 177 -7.06 -20.89 -18.52
C LEU A 177 -7.69 -21.15 -17.14
N ALA A 178 -9.01 -21.00 -17.02
CA ALA A 178 -9.72 -21.29 -15.78
C ALA A 178 -9.69 -22.78 -15.43
N SER A 179 -9.68 -23.69 -16.41
CA SER A 179 -9.46 -25.12 -16.17
C SER A 179 -8.04 -25.37 -15.70
N GLU A 180 -7.04 -24.90 -16.46
CA GLU A 180 -5.61 -25.06 -16.13
C GLU A 180 -5.29 -24.51 -14.72
N PHE A 181 -5.96 -23.45 -14.29
CA PHE A 181 -5.74 -22.88 -12.97
C PHE A 181 -6.23 -23.81 -11.85
N LYS A 182 -7.37 -24.47 -12.04
CA LYS A 182 -7.87 -25.48 -11.10
C LYS A 182 -6.98 -26.74 -11.14
N ASP A 183 -6.63 -27.21 -12.32
CA ASP A 183 -5.87 -28.45 -12.53
C ASP A 183 -4.43 -28.34 -12.01
N SER A 184 -3.86 -27.12 -12.01
CA SER A 184 -2.57 -26.82 -11.38
C SER A 184 -2.65 -26.59 -9.86
N GLY A 185 -3.78 -26.89 -9.22
CA GLY A 185 -3.96 -26.73 -7.77
C GLY A 185 -4.03 -25.26 -7.33
N TRP A 186 -4.63 -24.39 -8.15
CA TRP A 186 -4.77 -22.95 -7.88
C TRP A 186 -3.42 -22.21 -7.82
N SER A 187 -2.40 -22.71 -8.52
CA SER A 187 -1.07 -22.11 -8.55
C SER A 187 -1.03 -20.89 -9.48
N ILE A 188 -1.00 -19.69 -8.89
CA ILE A 188 -0.83 -18.43 -9.63
C ILE A 188 0.46 -18.47 -10.47
N LYS A 189 1.54 -19.02 -9.91
CA LYS A 189 2.84 -19.10 -10.57
C LYS A 189 2.80 -19.99 -11.81
N SER A 190 2.03 -21.07 -11.78
CA SER A 190 1.87 -21.97 -12.93
C SER A 190 1.18 -21.24 -14.10
N ILE A 191 0.11 -20.49 -13.83
CA ILE A 191 -0.59 -19.70 -14.84
C ILE A 191 0.27 -18.54 -15.36
N GLN A 192 0.98 -17.84 -14.48
CA GLN A 192 1.92 -16.80 -14.91
C GLN A 192 2.98 -17.39 -15.85
N ARG A 193 3.59 -18.54 -15.50
CA ARG A 193 4.57 -19.22 -16.35
C ARG A 193 3.98 -19.58 -17.71
N LEU A 194 2.76 -20.11 -17.74
CA LEU A 194 2.05 -20.45 -18.97
C LEU A 194 1.86 -19.23 -19.87
N ILE A 195 1.44 -18.10 -19.29
CA ILE A 195 1.23 -16.84 -20.02
C ILE A 195 2.56 -16.31 -20.56
N VAL A 196 3.59 -16.16 -19.72
CA VAL A 196 4.86 -15.51 -20.13
C VAL A 196 5.69 -16.33 -21.11
N LEU A 197 5.43 -17.64 -21.21
CA LEU A 197 6.04 -18.53 -22.19
C LEU A 197 5.18 -18.70 -23.46
N SER A 198 3.99 -18.10 -23.52
CA SER A 198 3.13 -18.19 -24.70
C SER A 198 3.66 -17.37 -25.86
N SER A 199 3.39 -17.83 -27.08
CA SER A 199 3.69 -17.05 -28.29
C SER A 199 3.04 -15.66 -28.23
N THR A 200 1.84 -15.55 -27.68
CA THR A 200 1.09 -14.28 -27.54
C THR A 200 1.84 -13.25 -26.68
N TYR A 201 2.44 -13.67 -25.57
CA TYR A 201 3.20 -12.78 -24.68
C TYR A 201 4.55 -12.39 -25.28
N LEU A 202 5.18 -13.29 -26.05
CA LEU A 202 6.47 -13.07 -26.69
C LEU A 202 6.39 -12.31 -28.02
N GLN A 203 5.20 -11.88 -28.44
CA GLN A 203 5.04 -11.08 -29.66
C GLN A 203 5.77 -9.73 -29.55
N SER A 204 6.19 -9.20 -30.70
CA SER A 204 6.64 -7.82 -30.78
C SER A 204 5.48 -6.85 -30.53
N SER A 205 5.75 -5.67 -29.98
CA SER A 205 4.81 -4.54 -29.89
C SER A 205 4.85 -3.60 -31.11
N GLN A 206 5.66 -3.92 -32.12
CA GLN A 206 5.77 -3.11 -33.32
C GLN A 206 4.41 -2.96 -34.02
N PRO A 207 3.99 -1.72 -34.36
CA PRO A 207 2.72 -1.50 -35.05
C PRO A 207 2.77 -2.04 -36.48
N ASN A 208 1.64 -2.54 -36.95
CA ASN A 208 1.39 -2.90 -38.34
C ASN A 208 0.14 -2.14 -38.82
N THR A 209 0.18 -1.57 -40.01
CA THR A 209 -0.92 -0.78 -40.59
C THR A 209 -2.24 -1.54 -40.60
N LYS A 210 -2.26 -2.80 -41.04
CA LYS A 210 -3.48 -3.62 -41.07
C LYS A 210 -4.05 -3.88 -39.67
N GLY A 211 -3.18 -4.09 -38.69
CA GLY A 211 -3.58 -4.31 -37.30
C GLY A 211 -4.18 -3.05 -36.69
N LEU A 212 -3.57 -1.89 -36.93
CA LEU A 212 -4.06 -0.59 -36.47
C LEU A 212 -5.41 -0.22 -37.09
N GLU A 213 -5.64 -0.55 -38.36
CA GLU A 213 -6.91 -0.31 -39.06
C GLU A 213 -8.06 -1.16 -38.50
N LEU A 214 -7.78 -2.41 -38.11
CA LEU A 214 -8.80 -3.34 -37.62
C LEU A 214 -9.05 -3.25 -36.11
N ASP A 215 -8.00 -3.02 -35.32
CA ASP A 215 -8.03 -3.10 -33.86
C ASP A 215 -6.91 -2.24 -33.25
N VAL A 216 -7.16 -0.93 -33.17
CA VAL A 216 -6.22 0.03 -32.58
C VAL A 216 -5.92 -0.25 -31.11
N ASP A 217 -6.89 -0.77 -30.37
CA ASP A 217 -6.79 -1.08 -28.94
C ASP A 217 -6.04 -2.38 -28.65
N CYS A 218 -5.66 -3.12 -29.71
CA CYS A 218 -4.97 -4.41 -29.60
C CYS A 218 -5.76 -5.44 -28.76
N ARG A 219 -7.10 -5.36 -28.77
CA ARG A 219 -8.00 -6.28 -28.04
C ARG A 219 -7.93 -7.72 -28.56
N LEU A 220 -7.58 -7.90 -29.83
CA LEU A 220 -7.36 -9.19 -30.49
C LEU A 220 -5.92 -9.68 -30.38
N LEU A 221 -5.05 -8.93 -29.69
CA LEU A 221 -3.68 -9.34 -29.35
C LEU A 221 -2.82 -9.67 -30.58
N TRP A 222 -2.98 -8.93 -31.67
CA TRP A 222 -2.19 -9.07 -32.89
C TRP A 222 -0.73 -8.57 -32.74
N ARG A 223 -0.43 -7.93 -31.62
CA ARG A 223 0.91 -7.55 -31.13
C ARG A 223 0.92 -7.57 -29.61
N PHE A 224 2.07 -7.40 -28.98
CA PHE A 224 2.10 -7.09 -27.55
C PHE A 224 1.60 -5.65 -27.32
N PRO A 225 0.59 -5.42 -26.45
CA PRO A 225 0.03 -4.10 -26.22
C PRO A 225 1.02 -3.21 -25.46
N PRO A 226 1.37 -2.01 -25.98
CA PRO A 226 2.20 -1.06 -25.25
C PRO A 226 1.57 -0.71 -23.91
N ARG A 227 2.35 -0.75 -22.82
CA ARG A 227 1.85 -0.39 -21.49
C ARG A 227 2.59 0.80 -20.91
N ARG A 228 1.82 1.82 -20.57
CA ARG A 228 2.27 2.85 -19.65
C ARG A 228 2.57 2.28 -18.27
N LEU A 229 3.68 2.69 -17.67
CA LEU A 229 4.05 2.40 -16.30
C LEU A 229 3.06 3.05 -15.31
N ALA A 230 2.83 2.37 -14.19
CA ALA A 230 2.08 2.94 -13.07
C ALA A 230 2.97 3.91 -12.27
N ALA A 231 2.36 4.83 -11.53
CA ALA A 231 3.03 5.83 -10.71
C ALA A 231 4.20 5.29 -9.87
N GLU A 232 4.00 4.16 -9.18
CA GLU A 232 5.03 3.52 -8.35
C GLU A 232 6.20 3.01 -9.17
N ALA A 233 5.93 2.42 -10.34
CA ALA A 233 6.97 1.94 -11.23
C ALA A 233 7.74 3.10 -11.87
N ILE A 234 7.09 4.21 -12.20
CA ILE A 234 7.74 5.42 -12.70
C ILE A 234 8.69 5.97 -11.64
N ARG A 235 8.19 6.18 -10.42
CA ARG A 235 8.99 6.69 -9.30
C ARG A 235 10.19 5.80 -9.00
N ASP A 236 9.96 4.49 -8.85
CA ASP A 236 11.02 3.53 -8.55
C ASP A 236 12.04 3.44 -9.70
N SER A 237 11.60 3.56 -10.97
CA SER A 237 12.51 3.61 -12.12
C SER A 237 13.38 4.87 -12.11
N ILE A 238 12.82 6.03 -11.74
CA ILE A 238 13.59 7.27 -11.61
C ILE A 238 14.68 7.12 -10.56
N LEU A 239 14.34 6.58 -9.38
CA LEU A 239 15.30 6.33 -8.30
C LEU A 239 16.37 5.31 -8.71
N GLN A 240 15.98 4.26 -9.45
CA GLN A 240 16.91 3.24 -9.94
C GLN A 240 17.91 3.83 -10.96
N VAL A 241 17.43 4.69 -11.86
CA VAL A 241 18.25 5.33 -12.90
C VAL A 241 19.14 6.42 -12.31
N SER A 242 18.64 7.23 -11.37
CA SER A 242 19.44 8.22 -10.65
C SER A 242 20.50 7.58 -9.75
N GLY A 243 20.33 6.30 -9.37
CA GLY A 243 21.21 5.58 -8.45
C GLY A 243 20.87 5.82 -6.97
N ALA A 244 19.73 6.45 -6.68
CA ALA A 244 19.29 6.80 -5.34
C ALA A 244 18.50 5.70 -4.62
N ILE A 245 17.99 4.70 -5.36
CA ILE A 245 17.01 3.75 -4.84
C ILE A 245 17.53 2.94 -3.63
N ASP A 246 16.75 2.96 -2.55
CA ASP A 246 16.90 2.03 -1.43
C ASP A 246 16.00 0.79 -1.63
N LEU A 247 16.65 -0.37 -1.77
CA LEU A 247 16.02 -1.68 -1.97
C LEU A 247 15.80 -2.46 -0.66
N THR A 248 16.08 -1.86 0.50
CA THR A 248 15.85 -2.48 1.81
C THR A 248 14.41 -2.97 1.92
N MET A 249 14.23 -4.20 2.38
CA MET A 249 12.93 -4.87 2.49
C MET A 249 12.42 -4.86 3.94
N GLY A 250 11.10 -4.71 4.14
CA GLY A 250 10.47 -4.71 5.47
C GLY A 250 10.73 -3.46 6.32
N GLY A 251 10.41 -3.44 7.61
CA GLY A 251 10.63 -2.26 8.44
C GLY A 251 9.71 -1.07 8.11
N VAL A 252 9.98 0.07 8.74
CA VAL A 252 9.09 1.25 8.71
C VAL A 252 9.08 1.91 7.34
N GLY A 253 7.90 2.38 6.93
CA GLY A 253 7.72 3.17 5.71
C GLY A 253 8.27 4.59 5.82
N TYR A 254 8.07 5.40 4.78
CA TYR A 254 8.46 6.81 4.77
C TYR A 254 7.27 7.75 4.56
N GLU A 255 7.46 9.01 4.97
CA GLU A 255 6.46 10.08 4.91
C GLU A 255 6.75 11.05 3.77
N VAL A 256 5.73 11.38 2.97
CA VAL A 256 5.80 12.41 1.91
C VAL A 256 5.13 13.72 2.29
N PHE A 257 4.59 13.79 3.50
CA PHE A 257 4.02 15.00 4.06
C PHE A 257 4.88 15.49 5.21
N GLU A 258 4.86 16.80 5.44
CA GLU A 258 5.54 17.41 6.56
C GLU A 258 4.97 16.90 7.89
N PRO A 259 5.80 16.67 8.92
CA PRO A 259 5.33 16.33 10.25
C PRO A 259 4.34 17.37 10.77
N ASN A 260 3.25 16.90 11.38
CA ASN A 260 2.22 17.76 11.94
C ASN A 260 1.87 17.29 13.36
N THR A 261 1.83 18.23 14.31
CA THR A 261 1.48 18.00 15.71
C THR A 261 0.05 18.40 16.07
N ASN A 262 -0.73 18.92 15.11
CA ASN A 262 -2.10 19.35 15.32
C ASN A 262 -3.06 18.17 15.53
N TYR A 263 -4.09 18.39 16.36
CA TYR A 263 -5.19 17.44 16.58
C TYR A 263 -5.94 17.12 15.27
N VAL A 264 -6.15 18.12 14.42
CA VAL A 264 -6.60 17.95 13.03
C VAL A 264 -5.37 17.98 12.13
N ARG A 265 -5.05 16.85 11.52
CA ARG A 265 -3.90 16.74 10.63
C ARG A 265 -4.19 17.43 9.30
N VAL A 266 -3.43 18.50 9.03
CA VAL A 266 -3.31 19.11 7.70
C VAL A 266 -2.08 18.49 7.04
N TYR A 267 -2.26 17.93 5.84
CA TYR A 267 -1.21 17.23 5.10
C TYR A 267 -0.57 18.18 4.10
N ASN A 268 0.56 18.78 4.48
CA ASN A 268 1.35 19.61 3.58
C ASN A 268 2.38 18.73 2.87
N PRO A 269 2.43 18.71 1.52
CA PRO A 269 3.44 17.94 0.81
C PRO A 269 4.85 18.42 1.11
N LYS A 270 5.78 17.48 1.29
CA LYS A 270 7.21 17.77 1.37
C LYS A 270 7.72 18.35 0.05
N LYS A 271 8.65 19.29 0.15
CA LYS A 271 9.36 19.85 -1.02
C LYS A 271 10.74 19.24 -1.22
N GLU A 272 11.35 18.74 -0.17
CA GLU A 272 12.69 18.13 -0.23
C GLU A 272 12.61 16.67 0.23
N PHE A 273 13.23 15.80 -0.56
CA PHE A 273 13.30 14.36 -0.28
C PHE A 273 14.74 13.96 0.02
N GLY A 274 14.95 13.16 1.07
CA GLY A 274 16.25 12.63 1.45
C GLY A 274 16.37 11.12 1.21
N PRO A 275 17.50 10.52 1.61
CA PRO A 275 17.74 9.08 1.47
C PRO A 275 16.64 8.20 2.07
N THR A 276 16.03 8.63 3.18
CA THR A 276 14.89 7.95 3.82
C THR A 276 13.68 7.83 2.90
N GLU A 277 13.44 8.82 2.05
CA GLU A 277 12.35 8.83 1.09
C GLU A 277 12.73 8.15 -0.24
N TRP A 278 14.00 7.86 -0.52
CA TRP A 278 14.43 7.21 -1.77
C TRP A 278 14.19 5.69 -1.80
N ARG A 279 13.37 5.22 -0.88
CA ARG A 279 12.90 3.84 -0.83
C ARG A 279 11.79 3.59 -1.84
N ARG A 280 11.61 2.32 -2.24
CA ARG A 280 10.52 1.88 -3.13
C ARG A 280 9.17 2.41 -2.67
N MET A 281 8.34 2.89 -3.60
CA MET A 281 7.04 3.52 -3.32
C MET A 281 6.05 2.61 -2.61
N VAL A 282 6.26 1.29 -2.64
CA VAL A 282 5.48 0.31 -1.85
C VAL A 282 5.58 0.55 -0.33
N TYR A 283 6.66 1.19 0.14
CA TYR A 283 6.86 1.56 1.54
C TYR A 283 6.39 2.99 1.86
N GLN A 284 5.83 3.72 0.89
CA GLN A 284 5.28 5.05 1.12
C GLN A 284 4.04 4.94 2.00
N ARG A 285 3.96 5.76 3.07
CA ARG A 285 2.71 5.90 3.79
C ARG A 285 1.66 6.56 2.90
N LYS A 286 0.51 5.90 2.76
CA LYS A 286 -0.66 6.45 2.07
C LYS A 286 -1.66 6.99 3.09
N ILE A 287 -2.10 8.22 2.86
CA ILE A 287 -3.17 8.87 3.62
C ILE A 287 -4.45 8.73 2.81
N ARG A 288 -5.55 8.33 3.46
CA ARG A 288 -6.85 8.22 2.80
C ARG A 288 -7.31 9.61 2.38
N MET A 289 -7.84 9.75 1.17
CA MET A 289 -8.34 11.00 0.60
C MET A 289 -7.28 12.10 0.36
N GLU A 290 -5.98 11.80 0.50
CA GLU A 290 -4.90 12.77 0.28
C GLU A 290 -3.83 12.17 -0.64
N GLY A 291 -3.40 12.96 -1.61
CA GLY A 291 -2.55 12.51 -2.71
C GLY A 291 -1.08 12.85 -2.56
N ASP A 292 -0.24 12.15 -3.33
CA ASP A 292 1.17 12.51 -3.48
C ASP A 292 1.32 13.67 -4.46
N ALA A 293 1.99 14.76 -4.05
CA ALA A 293 2.07 15.96 -4.88
C ALA A 293 2.75 15.79 -6.25
N THR A 294 3.58 14.76 -6.44
CA THR A 294 4.20 14.47 -7.75
C THR A 294 3.44 13.38 -8.48
N PHE A 295 3.21 12.25 -7.82
CA PHE A 295 2.81 11.00 -8.46
C PHE A 295 1.30 10.75 -8.46
N GLU A 296 0.50 11.53 -7.73
CA GLU A 296 -0.97 11.47 -7.81
C GLU A 296 -1.47 11.71 -9.24
N ALA A 297 -0.85 12.66 -9.96
CA ALA A 297 -1.20 12.97 -11.33
C ALA A 297 -1.07 11.77 -12.30
N PHE A 298 -0.38 10.70 -11.90
CA PHE A 298 -0.11 9.49 -12.70
C PHE A 298 -1.11 8.37 -12.42
N ASP A 299 -2.37 8.74 -12.17
CA ASP A 299 -3.48 7.82 -11.94
C ASP A 299 -3.25 6.87 -10.74
N CYS A 300 -2.62 7.39 -9.67
CA CYS A 300 -2.53 6.65 -8.41
C CYS A 300 -3.95 6.39 -7.87
N PRO A 301 -4.27 5.16 -7.43
CA PRO A 301 -5.57 4.88 -6.84
C PRO A 301 -5.71 5.59 -5.48
N ASP A 302 -6.89 6.13 -5.20
CA ASP A 302 -7.26 6.63 -3.88
C ASP A 302 -7.31 5.46 -2.89
N GLY A 303 -6.59 5.58 -1.77
CA GLY A 303 -6.57 4.58 -0.69
C GLY A 303 -7.89 4.39 0.04
N GLY A 304 -8.89 5.26 -0.20
CA GLY A 304 -10.26 5.12 0.29
C GLY A 304 -11.20 4.37 -0.66
N GLN A 305 -10.78 4.05 -1.89
CA GLN A 305 -11.64 3.49 -2.93
C GLN A 305 -11.16 2.12 -3.42
N VAL A 306 -12.10 1.29 -3.88
CA VAL A 306 -11.77 0.03 -4.56
C VAL A 306 -11.38 0.33 -6.00
N CYS A 307 -10.17 -0.06 -6.40
CA CYS A 307 -9.65 0.14 -7.75
C CYS A 307 -9.36 -1.21 -8.43
N PRO A 308 -10.33 -1.81 -9.12
CA PRO A 308 -10.15 -3.13 -9.74
C PRO A 308 -9.31 -3.08 -11.02
N LYS A 309 -9.28 -1.91 -11.68
CA LYS A 309 -8.46 -1.58 -12.83
C LYS A 309 -7.98 -0.14 -12.67
N ARG A 310 -6.68 0.09 -12.81
CA ARG A 310 -6.12 1.44 -12.74
C ARG A 310 -6.38 2.16 -14.06
N THR A 311 -6.85 3.40 -13.98
CA THR A 311 -6.96 4.28 -15.15
C THR A 311 -5.56 4.64 -15.64
N ARG A 312 -5.48 5.00 -16.92
CA ARG A 312 -4.26 5.47 -17.56
C ARG A 312 -4.63 6.66 -18.41
N SER A 313 -4.34 7.83 -17.88
CA SER A 313 -4.58 9.11 -18.54
C SER A 313 -3.26 9.60 -19.14
N ILE A 314 -3.33 10.32 -20.25
CA ILE A 314 -2.18 11.05 -20.81
C ILE A 314 -2.57 12.53 -20.80
N THR A 315 -2.03 13.28 -19.83
CA THR A 315 -2.39 14.69 -19.63
C THR A 315 -1.16 15.58 -19.67
N ALA A 316 -1.36 16.85 -20.08
CA ALA A 316 -0.30 17.85 -20.03
C ALA A 316 0.24 18.06 -18.61
N LEU A 317 -0.60 17.91 -17.58
CA LEU A 317 -0.20 18.04 -16.18
C LEU A 317 0.82 16.98 -15.77
N GLN A 318 0.67 15.74 -16.25
CA GLN A 318 1.67 14.69 -16.00
C GLN A 318 3.04 15.05 -16.60
N ALA A 319 3.06 15.53 -17.84
CA ALA A 319 4.31 15.96 -18.49
C ALA A 319 4.93 17.17 -17.79
N LEU A 320 4.12 18.13 -17.33
CA LEU A 320 4.59 19.28 -16.55
C LEU A 320 5.10 18.88 -15.16
N ASN A 321 4.49 17.87 -14.52
CA ASN A 321 4.97 17.32 -13.26
C ASN A 321 6.32 16.61 -13.42
N LEU A 322 6.50 15.75 -14.44
CA LEU A 322 7.81 15.14 -14.74
C LEU A 322 8.86 16.20 -15.07
N LEU A 323 8.45 17.32 -15.66
CA LEU A 323 9.36 18.40 -15.96
C LEU A 323 9.77 19.13 -14.69
N ASN A 324 8.84 19.56 -13.84
CA ASN A 324 9.06 20.65 -12.88
C ASN A 324 8.91 20.30 -11.40
N SER A 325 8.46 19.10 -11.03
CA SER A 325 8.29 18.81 -9.61
C SER A 325 9.63 18.79 -8.86
N HIS A 326 9.60 19.11 -7.57
CA HIS A 326 10.82 19.13 -6.76
C HIS A 326 11.53 17.77 -6.75
N PHE A 327 10.76 16.68 -6.65
CA PHE A 327 11.29 15.32 -6.75
C PHE A 327 12.05 15.11 -8.08
N MET A 328 11.49 15.54 -9.20
CA MET A 328 12.11 15.38 -10.51
C MET A 328 13.41 16.15 -10.66
N VAL A 329 13.45 17.38 -10.14
CA VAL A 329 14.67 18.20 -10.14
C VAL A 329 15.76 17.54 -9.31
N GLN A 330 15.46 17.13 -8.07
CA GLN A 330 16.43 16.45 -7.19
C GLN A 330 16.96 15.15 -7.82
N GLN A 331 16.08 14.33 -8.40
CA GLN A 331 16.51 13.07 -9.02
C GLN A 331 17.31 13.27 -10.31
N ALA A 332 17.03 14.34 -11.06
CA ALA A 332 17.84 14.69 -12.22
C ALA A 332 19.22 15.20 -11.84
N ASP A 333 19.34 15.94 -10.74
CA ASP A 333 20.64 16.36 -10.20
C ASP A 333 21.46 15.14 -9.77
N LEU A 334 20.87 14.20 -9.02
CA LEU A 334 21.53 12.95 -8.62
C LEU A 334 21.94 12.11 -9.84
N PHE A 335 21.05 12.00 -10.85
CA PHE A 335 21.37 11.28 -12.08
C PHE A 335 22.55 11.94 -12.82
N SER A 336 22.59 13.27 -12.88
CA SER A 336 23.70 13.99 -13.50
C SER A 336 25.03 13.76 -12.78
N GLN A 337 25.02 13.71 -11.44
CA GLN A 337 26.21 13.43 -10.63
C GLN A 337 26.72 12.00 -10.88
N ARG A 338 25.80 11.03 -10.93
CA ARG A 338 26.12 9.64 -11.27
C ARG A 338 26.77 9.55 -12.65
N LEU A 339 26.18 10.20 -13.67
CA LEU A 339 26.75 10.21 -15.02
C LEU A 339 28.14 10.85 -15.05
N LEU A 340 28.38 11.94 -14.31
CA LEU A 340 29.70 12.59 -14.22
C LEU A 340 30.76 11.64 -13.63
N GLN A 341 30.41 10.93 -12.56
CA GLN A 341 31.30 10.00 -11.87
C GLN A 341 31.64 8.76 -12.73
N GLU A 342 30.64 8.17 -13.38
CA GLU A 342 30.81 6.92 -14.13
C GLU A 342 31.45 7.10 -15.52
N THR A 343 31.63 8.33 -16.00
CA THR A 343 32.08 8.60 -17.39
C THR A 343 33.31 9.49 -17.50
N ASN A 344 33.99 9.78 -16.40
CA ASN A 344 35.19 10.63 -16.35
C ASN A 344 35.01 11.96 -17.10
N GLN A 345 33.82 12.59 -16.94
CA GLN A 345 33.49 13.90 -17.51
C GLN A 345 33.45 13.99 -19.06
N ASN A 346 33.30 12.87 -19.78
CA ASN A 346 33.13 12.90 -21.23
C ASN A 346 31.64 13.00 -21.62
N THR A 347 31.22 14.11 -22.22
CA THR A 347 29.81 14.38 -22.59
C THR A 347 29.18 13.31 -23.49
N SER A 348 29.91 12.80 -24.47
CA SER A 348 29.40 11.74 -25.37
C SER A 348 29.19 10.42 -24.60
N ALA A 349 30.09 10.09 -23.68
CA ALA A 349 29.93 8.94 -22.80
C ALA A 349 28.76 9.11 -21.82
N GLN A 350 28.57 10.32 -21.25
CA GLN A 350 27.44 10.65 -20.36
C GLN A 350 26.10 10.43 -21.06
N VAL A 351 25.95 10.94 -22.28
CA VAL A 351 24.72 10.76 -23.06
C VAL A 351 24.46 9.28 -23.34
N ARG A 352 25.49 8.54 -23.77
CA ARG A 352 25.34 7.10 -24.07
C ARG A 352 24.96 6.29 -22.83
N LEU A 353 25.59 6.56 -21.69
CA LEU A 353 25.27 5.91 -20.43
C LEU A 353 23.86 6.28 -19.96
N GLY A 354 23.46 7.55 -20.11
CA GLY A 354 22.12 8.02 -19.75
C GLY A 354 21.01 7.26 -20.49
N PHE A 355 21.15 7.12 -21.81
CA PHE A 355 20.23 6.30 -22.64
C PHE A 355 20.24 4.82 -22.24
N GLN A 356 21.41 4.27 -21.94
CA GLN A 356 21.52 2.85 -21.56
C GLN A 356 20.84 2.57 -20.22
N LEU A 357 21.03 3.45 -19.22
CA LEU A 357 20.41 3.33 -17.91
C LEU A 357 18.89 3.55 -17.96
N ALA A 358 18.44 4.56 -18.72
CA ALA A 358 17.03 4.94 -18.77
C ALA A 358 16.19 4.07 -19.72
N TYR A 359 16.73 3.70 -20.89
CA TYR A 359 15.97 3.03 -21.96
C TYR A 359 16.50 1.64 -22.32
N GLY A 360 17.61 1.20 -21.72
CA GLY A 360 18.21 -0.12 -22.02
C GLY A 360 18.85 -0.21 -23.42
N ARG A 361 19.07 0.91 -24.11
CA ARG A 361 19.67 0.95 -25.46
C ARG A 361 20.66 2.11 -25.62
N LYS A 362 21.40 2.09 -26.72
CA LYS A 362 22.27 3.22 -27.12
C LYS A 362 21.45 4.26 -27.89
N PRO A 363 21.81 5.56 -27.81
CA PRO A 363 21.22 6.59 -28.65
C PRO A 363 21.62 6.38 -30.10
N ASP A 364 20.73 6.72 -31.03
CA ASP A 364 21.08 6.85 -32.44
C ASP A 364 21.96 8.08 -32.70
N ARG A 365 22.34 8.30 -33.96
CA ARG A 365 23.21 9.43 -34.34
C ARG A 365 22.58 10.80 -34.08
N GLN A 366 21.29 10.96 -34.37
CA GLN A 366 20.58 12.22 -34.20
C GLN A 366 20.29 12.51 -32.72
N GLU A 367 19.84 11.49 -31.99
CA GLU A 367 19.64 11.54 -30.54
C GLU A 367 20.93 11.95 -29.84
N LEU A 368 22.04 11.28 -30.14
CA LEU A 368 23.34 11.59 -29.55
C LEU A 368 23.75 13.05 -29.83
N GLN A 369 23.66 13.50 -31.08
CA GLN A 369 24.05 14.85 -31.46
C GLN A 369 23.20 15.92 -30.76
N ARG A 370 21.87 15.73 -30.72
CA ARG A 370 20.95 16.67 -30.04
C ARG A 370 21.14 16.69 -28.54
N SER A 371 21.36 15.53 -27.93
CA SER A 371 21.61 15.42 -26.49
C SER A 371 22.93 16.06 -26.10
N ILE A 372 24.01 15.89 -26.89
CA ILE A 372 25.28 16.60 -26.64
C ILE A 372 25.07 18.12 -26.70
N ALA A 373 24.41 18.61 -27.76
CA ALA A 373 24.12 20.05 -27.89
C ALA A 373 23.27 20.59 -26.72
N LEU A 374 22.31 19.80 -26.22
CA LEU A 374 21.51 20.15 -25.05
C LEU A 374 22.37 20.25 -23.79
N VAL A 375 23.25 19.28 -23.55
CA VAL A 375 24.16 19.28 -22.39
C VAL A 375 25.13 20.46 -22.45
N GLU A 376 25.69 20.77 -23.62
CA GLU A 376 26.60 21.91 -23.80
C GLU A 376 25.90 23.26 -23.56
N SER A 377 24.63 23.37 -23.94
CA SER A 377 23.86 24.62 -23.83
C SER A 377 23.23 24.84 -22.45
N HIS A 378 22.79 23.78 -21.78
CA HIS A 378 21.94 23.87 -20.58
C HIS A 378 22.42 22.99 -19.40
N GLY A 379 23.49 22.24 -19.59
CA GLY A 379 24.04 21.34 -18.57
C GLY A 379 23.38 19.97 -18.51
N LEU A 380 24.07 19.06 -17.81
CA LEU A 380 23.67 17.67 -17.68
C LEU A 380 22.37 17.43 -16.88
N PRO A 381 22.03 18.21 -15.84
CA PRO A 381 20.74 18.07 -15.15
C PRO A 381 19.52 18.26 -16.07
N ILE A 382 19.59 19.19 -17.02
CA ILE A 382 18.50 19.43 -17.99
C ILE A 382 18.34 18.24 -18.94
N PHE A 383 19.45 17.64 -19.38
CA PHE A 383 19.41 16.39 -20.14
C PHE A 383 18.77 15.25 -19.33
N CYS A 384 19.10 15.11 -18.04
CA CYS A 384 18.50 14.12 -17.16
C CYS A 384 16.98 14.32 -16.99
N ARG A 385 16.53 15.58 -16.79
CA ARG A 385 15.10 15.92 -16.75
C ARG A 385 14.39 15.59 -18.06
N ALA A 386 15.02 15.89 -19.20
CA ALA A 386 14.46 15.59 -20.51
C ALA A 386 14.30 14.07 -20.71
N ILE A 387 15.28 13.27 -20.29
CA ILE A 387 15.19 11.79 -20.35
C ILE A 387 13.98 11.27 -19.58
N PHE A 388 13.80 11.72 -18.33
CA PHE A 388 12.69 11.24 -17.51
C PHE A 388 11.32 11.63 -18.06
N ASN A 389 11.24 12.68 -18.88
CA ASN A 389 9.99 13.19 -19.46
C ASN A 389 9.70 12.67 -20.88
N THR A 390 10.34 11.58 -21.32
CA THR A 390 10.05 10.97 -22.62
C THR A 390 8.98 9.88 -22.52
N ASN A 391 8.28 9.63 -23.63
CA ASN A 391 7.40 8.47 -23.73
C ASN A 391 8.16 7.15 -23.58
N GLU A 392 9.40 7.08 -24.06
CA GLU A 392 10.22 5.87 -23.95
C GLU A 392 10.55 5.51 -22.50
N PHE A 393 10.70 6.51 -21.62
CA PHE A 393 10.84 6.28 -20.18
C PHE A 393 9.55 5.75 -19.53
N MET A 394 8.40 6.17 -20.06
CA MET A 394 7.09 5.99 -19.43
C MET A 394 6.33 4.75 -19.89
N PHE A 395 6.75 4.13 -21.00
CA PHE A 395 6.07 3.02 -21.62
C PHE A 395 7.00 1.80 -21.76
N ILE A 396 6.49 0.63 -21.43
CA ILE A 396 7.09 -0.65 -21.80
C ILE A 396 6.48 -1.06 -23.14
N ASN A 397 7.35 -1.24 -24.13
CA ASN A 397 7.02 -1.78 -25.45
C ASN A 397 7.35 -3.26 -25.51
#